data_AF-A0A959PRV1-F1
#
_entry.id   AF-A0A959PRV1-F1
#
_cell.length_a   1.000
_cell.length_b   1.000
_cell.length_c   1.000
_cell.angle_alpha   90.00
_cell.angle_beta   90.00
_cell.angle_gamma   90.00
#
_symmetry.space_group_name_H-M   'P 1'
#
loop_
_entity.id
_entity.type
_entity.pdbx_description
1 polymer ?
#
loop_
_entity_poly.entity_id
_entity_poly.type
_entity_poly.pdbx_seq_one_letter_code
_entity_poly.pdbx_strand_id
1 'polypeptide(L)'
;MSVVNLPKPKKLKYLPDDFKVTTWSKLKPYFSELENREINSAEELERWILDRSEIDAVFGEDFRWRYIRLSQNSEDEQANEMYQYAVQELMPKISVVENELNIKLVNSPYLKDLNPDIFYIYTREVENDVKLFREENIDLSTQVQLKSKEYGAILSQMLIEVN
;
A
#
# COMPACT_ATOMS: atom_id res chain seq x y z
N MET A 1 -23.64 28.95 7.75
CA MET A 1 -22.50 28.08 7.40
C MET A 1 -23.06 26.72 7.03
N SER A 2 -22.90 26.31 5.77
CA SER A 2 -23.33 25.00 5.29
C SER A 2 -22.44 23.94 5.95
N VAL A 3 -23.03 23.02 6.71
CA VAL A 3 -22.28 21.89 7.28
C VAL A 3 -21.84 21.02 6.11
N VAL A 4 -20.54 20.99 5.82
CA VAL A 4 -19.98 20.10 4.80
C VAL A 4 -20.14 18.67 5.30
N ASN A 5 -21.01 17.91 4.65
CA ASN A 5 -21.20 16.50 4.96
C ASN A 5 -20.05 15.71 4.32
N LEU A 6 -19.02 15.40 5.12
CA LEU A 6 -17.88 14.63 4.65
C LEU A 6 -18.28 13.18 4.36
N PRO A 7 -17.74 12.56 3.30
CA PRO A 7 -17.94 11.15 3.04
C PRO A 7 -17.43 10.32 4.24
N LYS A 8 -18.22 9.33 4.65
CA LYS A 8 -17.84 8.43 5.75
C LYS A 8 -16.87 7.36 5.22
N PRO A 9 -15.86 6.96 6.02
CA PRO A 9 -15.01 5.84 5.67
C PRO A 9 -15.83 4.58 5.40
N LYS A 10 -15.43 3.80 4.39
CA LYS A 10 -16.05 2.50 4.10
C LYS A 10 -15.79 1.57 5.29
N LYS A 11 -16.84 0.87 5.74
CA LYS A 11 -16.70 -0.11 6.81
C LYS A 11 -15.82 -1.28 6.35
N LEU A 12 -14.83 -1.63 7.17
CA LEU A 12 -13.93 -2.76 6.93
C LEU A 12 -14.70 -4.07 7.09
N LYS A 13 -14.38 -5.07 6.27
CA LYS A 13 -15.03 -6.39 6.27
C LYS A 13 -14.08 -7.51 6.63
N TYR A 14 -12.80 -7.35 6.31
CA TYR A 14 -11.75 -8.34 6.51
C TYR A 14 -10.85 -7.95 7.68
N LEU A 15 -10.43 -6.68 7.73
CA LEU A 15 -9.68 -6.11 8.84
C LEU A 15 -10.62 -5.65 9.97
N PRO A 16 -10.14 -5.60 11.23
CA PRO A 16 -10.88 -4.98 12.33
C PRO A 16 -11.25 -3.52 12.03
N ASP A 17 -12.45 -3.08 12.46
CA ASP A 17 -12.99 -1.74 12.19
C ASP A 17 -12.05 -0.58 12.62
N ASP A 18 -11.19 -0.81 13.61
CA ASP A 18 -10.24 0.16 14.16
C ASP A 18 -8.78 -0.16 13.82
N PHE A 19 -8.52 -1.01 12.83
CA PHE A 19 -7.18 -1.45 12.48
C PHE A 19 -6.24 -0.28 12.18
N LYS A 20 -5.02 -0.34 12.75
CA LYS A 20 -3.96 0.66 12.57
C LYS A 20 -2.68 0.01 12.10
N VAL A 21 -2.13 0.56 11.02
CA VAL A 21 -0.81 0.17 10.54
C VAL A 21 0.26 0.82 11.41
N THR A 22 0.76 0.06 12.39
CA THR A 22 1.85 0.52 13.26
C THR A 22 3.16 -0.17 12.94
N THR A 23 3.13 -1.49 12.78
CA THR A 23 4.32 -2.33 12.63
C THR A 23 4.06 -3.46 11.65
N TRP A 24 5.14 -3.98 11.05
CA TRP A 24 5.05 -5.15 10.18
C TRP A 24 4.37 -6.34 10.87
N SER A 25 4.66 -6.56 12.15
CA SER A 25 4.09 -7.67 12.93
C SER A 25 2.55 -7.66 13.02
N LYS A 26 1.90 -6.50 12.87
CA LYS A 26 0.43 -6.41 12.85
C LYS A 26 -0.17 -6.69 11.47
N LEU A 27 0.57 -6.37 10.40
CA LEU A 27 0.14 -6.62 9.03
C LEU A 27 0.40 -8.06 8.61
N LYS A 28 1.56 -8.60 8.99
CA LYS A 28 2.06 -9.92 8.58
C LYS A 28 1.01 -11.03 8.71
N PRO A 29 0.24 -11.16 9.80
CA PRO A 29 -0.73 -12.25 9.93
C PRO A 29 -1.80 -12.27 8.84
N TYR A 30 -2.26 -11.09 8.40
CA TYR A 30 -3.30 -10.99 7.36
C TYR A 30 -2.74 -11.34 5.99
N PHE A 31 -1.54 -10.85 5.68
CA PHE A 31 -0.86 -11.26 4.46
C PHE A 31 -0.56 -12.75 4.44
N SER A 32 -0.03 -13.31 5.53
CA SER A 32 0.23 -14.75 5.63
C SER A 32 -1.06 -15.57 5.52
N GLU A 33 -2.18 -15.08 6.04
CA GLU A 33 -3.46 -15.75 5.84
C GLU A 33 -3.86 -15.74 4.36
N LEU A 34 -3.76 -14.61 3.64
CA LEU A 34 -4.04 -14.56 2.20
C LEU A 34 -3.09 -15.42 1.36
N GLU A 35 -1.80 -15.48 1.73
CA GLU A 35 -0.80 -16.35 1.08
C GLU A 35 -1.20 -17.82 1.19
N ASN A 36 -1.70 -18.25 2.36
CA ASN A 36 -2.02 -19.65 2.65
C ASN A 36 -3.48 -20.04 2.39
N ARG A 37 -4.39 -19.08 2.22
CA ARG A 37 -5.81 -19.34 1.99
C ARG A 37 -6.01 -20.16 0.71
N GLU A 38 -6.66 -21.30 0.81
CA GLU A 38 -7.07 -22.07 -0.36
C GLU A 38 -8.17 -21.34 -1.13
N ILE A 39 -8.14 -21.44 -2.45
CA ILE A 39 -9.11 -20.83 -3.35
C ILE A 39 -9.61 -21.96 -4.24
N ASN A 40 -10.89 -22.28 -4.14
CA ASN A 40 -11.52 -23.44 -4.79
C ASN A 40 -12.63 -23.06 -5.79
N SER A 41 -12.85 -21.76 -6.01
CA SER A 41 -13.83 -21.24 -6.97
C SER A 41 -13.50 -19.82 -7.42
N ALA A 42 -14.19 -19.36 -8.47
CA ALA A 42 -14.09 -17.98 -8.95
C ALA A 42 -14.62 -16.98 -7.92
N GLU A 43 -15.69 -17.34 -7.21
CA GLU A 43 -16.29 -16.53 -6.15
C GLU A 43 -15.34 -16.40 -4.95
N GLU A 44 -14.65 -17.48 -4.57
CA GLU A 44 -13.61 -17.43 -3.54
C GLU A 44 -12.41 -16.59 -3.97
N LEU A 45 -12.02 -16.66 -5.25
CA LEU A 45 -10.94 -15.83 -5.81
C LEU A 45 -11.32 -14.34 -5.75
N GLU A 46 -12.54 -13.99 -6.18
CA GLU A 46 -13.04 -12.63 -6.09
C GLU A 46 -13.05 -12.14 -4.63
N ARG A 47 -13.50 -12.98 -3.69
CA ARG A 47 -13.49 -12.62 -2.27
C ARG A 47 -12.07 -12.40 -1.75
N TRP A 48 -11.13 -13.26 -2.14
CA TRP A 48 -9.72 -13.13 -1.80
C TRP A 48 -9.11 -11.82 -2.36
N ILE A 49 -9.44 -11.44 -3.60
CA ILE A 49 -9.02 -10.16 -4.20
C ILE A 49 -9.57 -8.98 -3.38
N LEU A 50 -10.84 -9.03 -2.99
CA LEU A 50 -11.46 -7.97 -2.19
C LEU A 50 -10.86 -7.84 -0.79
N ASP A 51 -10.54 -8.97 -0.14
CA ASP A 51 -9.89 -8.96 1.18
C ASP A 51 -8.46 -8.41 1.09
N ARG A 52 -7.70 -8.80 0.06
CA ARG A 52 -6.39 -8.20 -0.26
C ARG A 52 -6.50 -6.69 -0.48
N SER A 53 -7.43 -6.27 -1.34
CA SER A 53 -7.65 -4.85 -1.66
C SER A 53 -7.95 -4.01 -0.43
N GLU A 54 -8.59 -4.59 0.60
CA GLU A 54 -8.82 -3.90 1.87
C GLU A 54 -7.52 -3.65 2.65
N ILE A 55 -6.59 -4.61 2.67
CA ILE A 55 -5.26 -4.41 3.28
C ILE A 55 -4.51 -3.30 2.54
N ASP A 56 -4.48 -3.38 1.21
CA ASP A 56 -3.77 -2.42 0.35
C ASP A 56 -4.33 -1.00 0.55
N ALA A 57 -5.65 -0.87 0.66
CA ALA A 57 -6.33 0.41 0.89
C ALA A 57 -5.95 1.01 2.26
N VAL A 58 -5.96 0.20 3.31
CA VAL A 58 -5.63 0.64 4.68
C VAL A 58 -4.15 1.03 4.80
N PHE A 59 -3.25 0.24 4.22
CA PHE A 59 -1.83 0.59 4.17
C PHE A 59 -1.59 1.85 3.36
N GLY A 60 -2.17 1.95 2.16
CA GLY A 60 -2.03 3.13 1.31
C GLY A 60 -2.56 4.39 1.98
N GLU A 61 -3.66 4.30 2.74
CA GLU A 61 -4.17 5.44 3.51
C GLU A 61 -3.21 5.85 4.63
N ASP A 62 -2.72 4.91 5.44
CA ASP A 62 -1.74 5.21 6.50
C ASP A 62 -0.48 5.86 5.94
N PHE A 63 0.05 5.32 4.82
CA PHE A 63 1.23 5.87 4.17
C PHE A 63 0.99 7.30 3.66
N ARG A 64 -0.16 7.56 3.03
CA ARG A 64 -0.55 8.93 2.60
C ARG A 64 -0.60 9.90 3.78
N TRP A 65 -1.13 9.48 4.93
CA TRP A 65 -1.15 10.33 6.13
C TRP A 65 0.25 10.62 6.67
N ARG A 66 1.17 9.65 6.66
CA ARG A 66 2.58 9.88 7.02
C ARG A 66 3.23 10.90 6.09
N TYR A 67 3.00 10.77 4.78
CA TYR A 67 3.50 11.72 3.80
C TYR A 67 2.93 13.13 4.00
N ILE A 68 1.61 13.26 4.22
CA ILE A 68 0.97 14.57 4.50
C ILE A 68 1.59 15.23 5.73
N ARG A 69 1.78 14.50 6.84
CA ARG A 69 2.39 15.04 8.06
C ARG A 69 3.82 15.50 7.82
N LEU A 70 4.61 14.69 7.11
CA LEU A 70 5.97 15.04 6.71
C LEU A 70 6.00 16.33 5.87
N SER A 71 5.08 16.49 4.91
CA SER A 71 5.03 17.66 4.03
C SER A 71 4.48 18.92 4.69
N GLN A 72 3.65 18.79 5.73
CA GLN A 72 3.11 19.95 6.47
C GLN A 72 4.15 20.61 7.36
N ASN A 73 4.98 19.82 8.03
CA ASN A 73 6.08 20.32 8.84
C ASN A 73 7.28 19.39 8.71
N SER A 74 8.23 19.77 7.85
CA SER A 74 9.44 18.97 7.60
C SER A 74 10.40 18.92 8.79
N GLU A 75 10.21 19.76 9.81
CA GLU A 75 11.01 19.78 11.04
C GLU A 75 10.41 18.90 12.15
N ASP A 76 9.22 18.32 11.96
CA ASP A 76 8.61 17.40 12.92
C ASP A 76 9.37 16.06 12.93
N GLU A 77 10.18 15.85 13.97
CA GLU A 77 10.99 14.63 14.16
C GLU A 77 10.13 13.36 14.16
N GLN A 78 8.96 13.38 14.81
CA GLN A 78 8.09 12.21 14.89
C GLN A 78 7.50 11.87 13.52
N ALA A 79 7.05 12.85 12.75
CA ALA A 79 6.57 12.63 11.39
C ALA A 79 7.70 12.08 10.48
N ASN A 80 8.91 12.60 10.66
CA ASN A 80 10.11 12.15 9.96
C ASN A 80 10.45 10.68 10.24
N GLU A 81 10.45 10.28 11.51
CA GLU A 81 10.71 8.91 11.96
C GLU A 81 9.62 7.95 11.47
N MET A 82 8.36 8.34 11.59
CA MET A 82 7.24 7.51 11.13
C MET A 82 7.29 7.26 9.63
N TYR A 83 7.64 8.26 8.83
CA TYR A 83 7.80 8.10 7.39
C TYR A 83 9.02 7.24 7.05
N GLN A 84 10.16 7.47 7.71
CA GLN A 84 11.36 6.66 7.48
C GLN A 84 11.14 5.20 7.83
N TYR A 85 10.49 4.90 8.96
CA TYR A 85 10.13 3.53 9.31
C TYR A 85 9.25 2.89 8.23
N ALA A 86 8.25 3.61 7.72
CA ALA A 86 7.40 3.08 6.66
C ALA A 86 8.20 2.74 5.39
N VAL A 87 9.07 3.64 4.95
CA VAL A 87 9.89 3.47 3.73
C VAL A 87 10.97 2.40 3.88
N GLN A 88 11.62 2.31 5.05
CA GLN A 88 12.75 1.39 5.26
C GLN A 88 12.32 0.02 5.77
N GLU A 89 11.23 -0.07 6.55
CA GLU A 89 10.85 -1.31 7.22
C GLU A 89 9.57 -1.93 6.67
N LEU A 90 8.53 -1.13 6.40
CA LEU A 90 7.23 -1.65 5.97
C LEU A 90 7.20 -1.92 4.47
N MET A 91 7.48 -0.91 3.65
CA MET A 91 7.37 -0.98 2.19
C MET A 91 8.20 -2.11 1.58
N PRO A 92 9.47 -2.35 1.98
CA PRO A 92 10.26 -3.44 1.43
C PRO A 92 9.62 -4.81 1.70
N LYS A 93 9.17 -5.04 2.94
CA LYS A 93 8.53 -6.30 3.34
C LYS A 93 7.18 -6.51 2.67
N ILE A 94 6.40 -5.44 2.54
CA ILE A 94 5.11 -5.45 1.84
C ILE A 94 5.33 -5.75 0.36
N SER A 95 6.32 -5.13 -0.29
CA SER A 95 6.58 -5.33 -1.73
C SER A 95 6.90 -6.79 -2.07
N VAL A 96 7.69 -7.47 -1.24
CA VAL A 96 7.96 -8.91 -1.41
C VAL A 96 6.66 -9.71 -1.36
N VAL A 97 5.86 -9.48 -0.32
CA VAL A 97 4.62 -10.23 -0.08
C VAL A 97 3.54 -9.91 -1.12
N GLU A 98 3.42 -8.66 -1.56
CA GLU A 98 2.53 -8.27 -2.65
C GLU A 98 2.88 -9.00 -3.95
N ASN A 99 4.18 -9.18 -4.24
CA ASN A 99 4.61 -9.97 -5.39
C ASN A 99 4.22 -11.45 -5.27
N GLU A 100 4.39 -12.06 -4.09
CA GLU A 100 3.94 -13.44 -3.85
C GLU A 100 2.42 -13.59 -4.05
N LEU A 101 1.64 -12.63 -3.55
CA LEU A 101 0.19 -12.60 -3.78
C LEU A 101 -0.15 -12.36 -5.25
N ASN A 102 0.59 -11.52 -5.97
CA ASN A 102 0.43 -11.32 -7.41
C ASN A 102 0.68 -12.61 -8.19
N ILE A 103 1.76 -13.33 -7.88
CA ILE A 103 2.09 -14.63 -8.48
C ILE A 103 0.97 -15.63 -8.19
N LYS A 104 0.47 -15.69 -6.95
CA LYS A 104 -0.65 -16.55 -6.57
C LYS A 104 -1.92 -16.24 -7.38
N LEU A 105 -2.26 -14.97 -7.54
CA LEU A 105 -3.43 -14.55 -8.33
C LEU A 105 -3.29 -14.95 -9.80
N VAL A 106 -2.15 -14.64 -10.43
CA VAL A 106 -1.90 -14.95 -11.86
C VAL A 106 -1.92 -16.45 -12.14
N ASN A 107 -1.48 -17.27 -11.18
CA ASN A 107 -1.47 -18.73 -11.29
C ASN A 107 -2.78 -19.40 -10.86
N SER A 108 -3.79 -18.64 -10.42
CA SER A 108 -5.06 -19.22 -10.00
C SER A 108 -5.79 -19.87 -11.20
N PRO A 109 -6.26 -21.12 -11.09
CA PRO A 109 -7.01 -21.77 -12.17
C PRO A 109 -8.35 -21.08 -12.44
N TYR A 110 -8.88 -20.33 -11.47
CA TYR A 110 -10.16 -19.61 -11.57
C TYR A 110 -10.04 -18.19 -12.13
N LEU A 111 -8.83 -17.74 -12.50
CA LEU A 111 -8.59 -16.37 -12.97
C LEU A 111 -9.42 -16.01 -14.20
N LYS A 112 -9.62 -16.96 -15.11
CA LYS A 112 -10.39 -16.77 -16.35
C LYS A 112 -11.91 -16.78 -16.14
N ASP A 113 -12.35 -17.25 -14.98
CA ASP A 113 -13.76 -17.34 -14.61
C ASP A 113 -14.26 -16.05 -13.92
N LEU A 114 -13.34 -15.12 -13.59
CA LEU A 114 -13.70 -13.79 -13.09
C LEU A 114 -14.44 -12.97 -14.16
N ASN A 115 -15.35 -12.11 -13.71
CA ASN A 115 -16.09 -11.22 -14.61
C ASN A 115 -15.13 -10.26 -15.36
N PRO A 116 -15.00 -10.38 -16.70
CA PRO A 116 -14.05 -9.58 -17.46
C PRO A 116 -14.40 -8.09 -17.47
N ASP A 117 -15.68 -7.71 -17.39
CA ASP A 117 -16.09 -6.29 -17.37
C ASP A 117 -15.60 -5.56 -16.12
N ILE A 118 -15.34 -6.31 -15.04
CA ILE A 118 -14.86 -5.79 -13.76
C ILE A 118 -13.34 -5.93 -13.66
N PHE A 119 -12.81 -7.11 -14.00
CA PHE A 119 -11.43 -7.47 -13.65
C PHE A 119 -10.42 -7.37 -14.79
N TYR A 120 -10.83 -7.12 -16.04
CA TYR A 120 -9.92 -7.13 -17.20
C TYR A 120 -8.70 -6.20 -17.04
N ILE A 121 -8.89 -4.99 -16.54
CA ILE A 121 -7.78 -4.04 -16.34
C ILE A 121 -6.89 -4.50 -15.18
N TYR A 122 -7.53 -4.87 -14.06
CA TYR A 122 -6.83 -5.28 -12.85
C TYR A 122 -5.93 -6.51 -13.08
N THR A 123 -6.44 -7.55 -13.73
CA THR A 123 -5.64 -8.77 -13.97
C THR A 123 -4.45 -8.50 -14.89
N ARG A 124 -4.61 -7.64 -15.90
CA ARG A 124 -3.51 -7.21 -16.76
C ARG A 124 -2.46 -6.38 -16.02
N GLU A 125 -2.87 -5.52 -15.09
CA GLU A 125 -1.97 -4.74 -14.24
C GLU A 125 -1.13 -5.69 -13.38
N VAL A 126 -1.78 -6.62 -12.66
CA VAL A 126 -1.10 -7.61 -11.82
C VAL A 126 -0.14 -8.49 -12.64
N GLU A 127 -0.54 -8.95 -13.83
CA GLU A 127 0.35 -9.73 -14.71
C GLU A 127 1.60 -8.94 -15.11
N ASN A 128 1.49 -7.63 -15.31
CA ASN A 128 2.63 -6.80 -15.63
C ASN A 128 3.51 -6.58 -14.40
N ASP A 129 2.93 -6.38 -13.23
CA ASP A 129 3.68 -6.24 -11.97
C ASP A 129 4.55 -7.47 -11.72
N VAL A 130 4.00 -8.68 -11.89
CA VAL A 130 4.79 -9.94 -11.79
C VAL A 130 5.94 -9.96 -12.79
N LYS A 131 5.71 -9.56 -14.04
CA LYS A 131 6.74 -9.57 -15.10
C LYS A 131 7.85 -8.55 -14.83
N LEU A 132 7.51 -7.41 -14.24
CA LEU A 132 8.41 -6.28 -13.98
C LEU A 132 9.11 -6.37 -12.63
N PHE A 133 8.58 -7.14 -11.68
CA PHE A 133 9.14 -7.26 -10.35
C PHE A 133 10.57 -7.80 -10.38
N ARG A 134 11.47 -7.10 -9.69
CA ARG A 134 12.86 -7.49 -9.47
C ARG A 134 13.18 -7.21 -8.01
N GLU A 135 13.72 -8.18 -7.30
CA GLU A 135 14.02 -8.04 -5.88
C GLU A 135 15.03 -6.90 -5.63
N GLU A 136 15.97 -6.73 -6.55
CA GLU A 136 16.98 -5.66 -6.51
C GLU A 136 16.36 -4.25 -6.58
N ASN A 137 15.14 -4.12 -7.14
CA ASN A 137 14.45 -2.83 -7.22
C ASN A 137 13.88 -2.38 -5.86
N ILE A 138 13.77 -3.27 -4.87
CA ILE A 138 13.23 -2.93 -3.56
C ILE A 138 14.15 -1.94 -2.83
N ASP A 139 15.44 -2.25 -2.78
CA ASP A 139 16.45 -1.39 -2.17
C ASP A 139 16.59 -0.07 -2.93
N LEU A 140 16.55 -0.13 -4.27
CA LEU A 140 16.58 1.07 -5.11
C LEU A 140 15.37 1.97 -4.87
N SER A 141 14.18 1.40 -4.75
CA SER A 141 12.94 2.16 -4.47
C SER A 141 12.99 2.82 -3.11
N THR A 142 13.53 2.12 -2.10
CA THR A 142 13.77 2.67 -0.77
C THR A 142 14.71 3.88 -0.83
N GLN A 143 15.83 3.75 -1.53
CA GLN A 143 16.78 4.85 -1.72
C GLN A 143 16.16 6.04 -2.46
N VAL A 144 15.39 5.81 -3.52
CA VAL A 144 14.69 6.86 -4.27
C VAL A 144 13.74 7.64 -3.38
N GLN A 145 12.98 6.96 -2.51
CA GLN A 145 12.05 7.64 -1.61
C GLN A 145 12.75 8.46 -0.53
N LEU A 146 13.83 7.94 0.04
CA LEU A 146 14.64 8.68 1.00
C LEU A 146 15.29 9.91 0.36
N LYS A 147 15.82 9.77 -0.87
CA LYS A 147 16.39 10.89 -1.63
C LYS A 147 15.33 11.92 -2.02
N SER A 148 14.13 11.48 -2.36
CA SER A 148 13.00 12.37 -2.63
C SER A 148 12.58 13.16 -1.39
N LYS A 149 12.62 12.53 -0.21
CA LYS A 149 12.43 13.22 1.08
C LYS A 149 13.54 14.26 1.33
N GLU A 150 14.81 13.89 1.17
CA GLU A 150 15.95 14.82 1.33
C GLU A 150 15.81 16.03 0.41
N TYR A 151 15.48 15.79 -0.86
CA TYR A 151 15.23 16.84 -1.84
C TYR A 151 14.08 17.77 -1.41
N GLY A 152 12.96 17.20 -0.96
CA GLY A 152 11.83 17.97 -0.45
C GLY A 152 12.18 18.86 0.76
N ALA A 153 13.00 18.36 1.68
CA ALA A 153 13.47 19.13 2.84
C ALA A 153 14.41 20.29 2.44
N ILE A 154 15.27 20.10 1.45
CA ILE A 154 16.12 21.18 0.92
C ILE A 154 15.25 22.29 0.31
N LEU A 155 14.23 21.92 -0.47
CA LEU A 155 13.32 22.89 -1.09
C LEU A 155 12.48 23.65 -0.05
N SER A 156 12.06 23.00 1.04
CA SER A 156 11.21 23.66 2.05
C SER A 156 11.92 24.73 2.86
N GLN A 157 13.26 24.74 2.87
CA GLN A 157 14.09 25.72 3.56
C GLN A 157 14.44 26.95 2.71
N MET A 158 13.99 27.03 1.45
CA MET A 158 14.27 28.18 0.60
C MET A 158 13.55 29.44 1.11
N LEU A 159 14.32 30.47 1.45
CA LEU A 159 13.83 31.77 1.89
C LEU A 159 14.20 32.85 0.87
N ILE A 160 13.27 33.77 0.60
CA ILE A 160 13.49 34.94 -0.25
C ILE A 160 13.30 36.19 0.60
N GLU A 161 14.31 37.05 0.64
CA GLU A 161 14.17 38.40 1.20
C GLU A 161 13.49 39.31 0.18
N VAL A 162 12.41 39.97 0.60
CA VAL A 162 11.69 40.95 -0.22
C VAL A 162 12.01 42.34 0.32
N ASN A 163 12.61 43.18 -0.52
CA ASN A 163 12.92 44.58 -0.24
C ASN A 163 11.77 45.52 -0.60
#